data_AF-A0A124FT54-F1
#
_entry.id   AF-A0A124FT54-F1
#
_cell.length_a   1.000
_cell.length_b   1.000
_cell.length_c   1.000
_cell.angle_alpha   90.00
_cell.angle_beta   90.00
_cell.angle_gamma   90.00
#
_symmetry.space_group_name_H-M   'P 1'
#
loop_
_entity.id
_entity.type
_entity.pdbx_description
1 polymer ?
#
loop_
_entity_poly.entity_id
_entity_poly.type
_entity_poly.pdbx_seq_one_letter_code
_entity_poly.pdbx_strand_id
1 'polypeptide(L)' 'VGEMIKLVKEVRDIPCAVGFGISTPEQAAKMAGLSDGVIVGSAIVKIVEQYGEDCVPHVAEYVRAMKKAVS' A
#
# COMPACT_ATOMS: atom_id res chain seq x y z
N VAL A 1 11.97 -7.61 3.41
CA VAL A 1 10.90 -7.56 2.39
C VAL A 1 11.44 -7.89 1.01
N GLY A 2 12.41 -7.15 0.46
CA GLY A 2 12.97 -7.44 -0.87
C GLY A 2 13.54 -8.86 -1.06
N GLU A 3 14.23 -9.41 -0.07
CA GLU A 3 14.73 -10.80 -0.12
C GLU A 3 13.62 -11.84 -0.17
N MET A 4 12.51 -11.62 0.54
CA MET A 4 11.37 -12.53 0.56
C MET A 4 10.66 -12.54 -0.80
N ILE A 5 10.56 -11.39 -1.47
CA ILE A 5 10.00 -11.30 -2.82
C ILE A 5 10.89 -12.04 -3.83
N LYS A 6 12.22 -11.90 -3.71
CA LYS A 6 13.16 -12.65 -4.56
C LYS A 6 12.99 -14.16 -4.40
N LEU A 7 12.95 -14.65 -3.15
CA LEU A 7 12.73 -16.07 -2.84
C LEU A 7 11.42 -16.61 -3.43
N VAL A 8 10.33 -15.85 -3.35
CA VAL A 8 9.05 -16.27 -3.95
C VAL A 8 9.13 -16.32 -5.47
N LYS A 9 9.74 -15.29 -6.10
CA LYS A 9 9.91 -15.22 -7.56
C LYS A 9 10.86 -16.29 -8.11
N GLU A 10 11.82 -16.77 -7.32
CA GLU A 10 12.69 -17.91 -7.68
C GLU A 10 11.92 -19.23 -7.82
N VAL A 11 10.86 -19.41 -7.03
CA VAL A 11 10.02 -20.63 -7.08
C VAL A 11 8.97 -20.54 -8.18
N ARG A 12 8.35 -19.37 -8.35
CA ARG A 12 7.27 -19.13 -9.32
C ARG A 12 7.25 -17.66 -9.74
N ASP A 13 7.23 -17.41 -11.04
CA ASP A 13 7.02 -16.07 -11.59
C ASP A 13 5.54 -15.66 -11.47
N ILE A 14 5.18 -15.08 -10.33
CA ILE A 14 3.83 -14.56 -10.03
C ILE A 14 3.92 -13.14 -9.44
N PRO A 15 2.93 -12.26 -9.69
CA PRO A 15 2.89 -10.94 -9.09
C PRO A 15 2.86 -11.01 -7.55
N CYS A 16 3.74 -10.24 -6.91
CA CYS A 16 3.88 -10.19 -5.46
C CYS A 16 3.49 -8.81 -4.93
N ALA A 17 2.55 -8.76 -3.99
CA ALA A 17 2.15 -7.52 -3.31
C ALA A 17 2.58 -7.50 -1.83
N VAL A 18 2.91 -6.32 -1.31
CA VAL A 18 3.35 -6.12 0.09
C VAL A 18 2.32 -5.28 0.85
N GLY A 19 1.91 -5.74 2.03
CA GLY A 19 0.86 -5.08 2.81
C GLY A 19 1.15 -4.73 4.26
N PHE A 20 2.35 -5.00 4.76
CA PHE A 20 2.63 -4.85 6.19
C PHE A 20 3.29 -3.50 6.52
N GLY A 21 2.64 -2.71 7.39
CA GLY A 21 3.22 -1.47 7.94
C GLY A 21 3.30 -0.30 6.96
N ILE A 22 2.49 -0.30 5.90
CA ILE A 22 2.48 0.78 4.90
C ILE A 22 1.33 1.74 5.21
N SER A 23 1.66 2.98 5.51
CA SER A 23 0.69 4.02 5.87
C SER A 23 0.97 5.38 5.22
N THR A 24 2.17 5.63 4.71
CA THR A 24 2.52 6.89 4.04
C THR A 24 2.81 6.71 2.55
N PRO A 25 2.65 7.77 1.73
CA PRO A 25 2.98 7.73 0.31
C PRO A 25 4.45 7.35 0.04
N GLU A 26 5.38 7.82 0.87
CA GLU A 26 6.82 7.52 0.73
C GLU A 26 7.11 6.03 1.00
N GLN A 27 6.44 5.45 2.00
CA GLN A 27 6.52 4.01 2.26
C GLN A 27 5.96 3.21 1.07
N ALA A 28 4.83 3.64 0.50
CA ALA A 28 4.22 3.01 -0.66
C ALA A 28 5.14 3.07 -1.88
N ALA A 29 5.73 4.23 -2.19
CA ALA A 29 6.69 4.40 -3.28
C ALA A 29 7.91 3.47 -3.12
N LYS A 30 8.48 3.42 -1.91
CA LYS A 30 9.62 2.54 -1.59
C LYS A 30 9.28 1.07 -1.80
N MET A 31 8.07 0.65 -1.39
CA MET A 31 7.65 -0.76 -1.52
C MET A 31 7.25 -1.11 -2.95
N ALA A 32 6.67 -0.17 -3.71
CA ALA A 32 6.37 -0.35 -5.13
C ALA A 32 7.65 -0.55 -5.98
N GLY A 33 8.78 0.04 -5.58
CA GLY A 33 10.07 -0.26 -6.21
C GLY A 33 10.60 -1.68 -5.97
N LEU A 34 10.02 -2.42 -5.01
CA LEU A 34 10.47 -3.76 -4.61
C LEU A 34 9.43 -4.86 -4.89
N SER A 35 8.20 -4.48 -5.25
CA SER A 35 7.04 -5.37 -5.36
C SER A 35 6.15 -4.96 -6.53
N ASP A 36 5.32 -5.88 -7.02
CA ASP A 36 4.39 -5.62 -8.12
C ASP A 36 3.12 -4.90 -7.63
N GLY A 37 2.94 -4.76 -6.31
CA GLY A 37 1.80 -4.08 -5.71
C GLY A 37 1.97 -3.77 -4.23
N VAL A 38 1.21 -2.79 -3.75
CA VAL A 38 1.20 -2.34 -2.37
C VAL A 38 -0.21 -2.40 -1.82
N ILE A 39 -0.37 -2.95 -0.61
CA ILE A 39 -1.65 -3.10 0.09
C ILE A 39 -1.64 -2.20 1.32
N VAL A 40 -2.70 -1.41 1.49
CA VAL A 40 -2.88 -0.53 2.65
C VAL A 40 -4.26 -0.71 3.22
N GLY A 41 -4.34 -1.27 4.43
CA GLY A 41 -5.61 -1.50 5.13
C GLY A 41 -5.74 -0.62 6.37
N SER A 42 -4.80 -0.72 7.31
CA SER A 42 -4.91 -0.08 8.63
C SER A 42 -5.03 1.45 8.58
N ALA A 43 -4.38 2.11 7.63
CA ALA A 43 -4.51 3.56 7.44
C ALA A 43 -5.92 3.95 6.97
N ILE A 44 -6.52 3.18 6.06
CA ILE A 44 -7.89 3.42 5.59
C ILE A 44 -8.87 3.21 6.75
N VAL A 45 -8.72 2.13 7.51
CA VAL A 45 -9.58 1.85 8.68
C VAL A 45 -9.50 2.97 9.71
N LYS A 46 -8.31 3.54 9.97
CA LYS A 46 -8.15 4.68 10.88
C LYS A 46 -8.85 5.94 10.39
N ILE A 47 -8.84 6.21 9.08
CA ILE A 47 -9.58 7.34 8.50
C ILE A 47 -11.09 7.12 8.67
N VAL A 48 -11.57 5.89 8.43
CA VAL A 48 -12.98 5.55 8.64
C VAL A 48 -13.37 5.69 10.11
N GLU A 49 -12.53 5.23 11.03
CA GLU A 49 -12.73 5.38 12.47
C GLU A 49 -12.81 6.86 12.90
N GLN A 50 -11.94 7.71 12.33
CA GLN A 50 -11.87 9.14 12.68
C GLN A 50 -13.06 9.95 12.16
N TYR A 51 -13.53 9.66 10.94
CA TYR A 51 -14.51 10.50 10.23
C TYR A 51 -15.90 9.86 10.08
N GLY A 52 -16.07 8.57 10.44
CA GLY A 52 -17.36 7.90 10.41
C GLY A 52 -18.02 7.91 9.03
N GLU A 53 -19.29 8.33 8.96
CA GLU A 53 -20.04 8.43 7.70
C GLU A 53 -19.43 9.44 6.71
N ASP A 54 -18.75 10.47 7.22
CA ASP A 54 -18.10 11.50 6.42
C ASP A 54 -16.69 11.09 5.96
N CYS A 55 -16.30 9.81 6.09
CA CYS A 55 -14.94 9.37 5.76
C CYS A 55 -14.60 9.38 4.27
N VAL A 56 -15.59 9.34 3.37
CA VAL A 56 -15.39 9.12 1.93
C VAL A 56 -14.43 10.15 1.30
N PRO A 57 -14.58 11.48 1.53
CA PRO A 57 -13.64 12.47 0.98
C PRO A 57 -12.21 12.28 1.48
N HIS A 58 -12.05 11.95 2.77
CA HIS A 58 -10.73 11.75 3.39
C HIS A 58 -10.04 10.48 2.88
N VAL A 59 -10.78 9.39 2.72
CA VAL A 59 -10.27 8.16 2.10
C VAL A 59 -9.89 8.41 0.65
N ALA A 60 -10.71 9.15 -0.10
CA ALA A 60 -10.42 9.47 -1.50
C ALA A 60 -9.15 10.32 -1.65
N GLU A 61 -8.97 11.34 -0.80
CA GLU A 61 -7.75 12.15 -0.78
C GLU A 61 -6.53 11.30 -0.45
N TYR A 62 -6.62 10.47 0.58
CA TYR A 62 -5.56 9.55 0.97
C TYR A 62 -5.16 8.60 -0.17
N VAL A 63 -6.13 7.93 -0.79
CA VAL A 63 -5.88 7.00 -1.91
C VAL A 63 -5.26 7.73 -3.10
N ARG A 64 -5.68 8.98 -3.40
CA ARG A 64 -5.06 9.79 -4.46
C ARG A 64 -3.59 10.11 -4.14
N ALA A 65 -3.27 10.47 -2.90
CA ALA A 65 -1.89 10.72 -2.48
C ALA A 65 -1.03 9.46 -2.60
N MET A 66 -1.55 8.32 -2.14
CA MET A 66 -0.89 7.02 -2.25
C MET A 66 -0.65 6.63 -3.72
N LYS A 67 -1.64 6.83 -4.59
CA LYS A 67 -1.52 6.53 -6.02
C LYS A 67 -0.44 7.39 -6.69
N LYS A 68 -0.44 8.71 -6.45
CA LYS A 68 0.57 9.64 -7.01
C LYS A 68 2.00 9.28 -6.63
N ALA A 69 2.22 8.72 -5.44
CA ALA A 69 3.55 8.32 -5.00
C ALA A 69 4.03 7.02 -5.66
N VAL A 70 3.10 6.17 -6.12
CA VAL A 70 3.40 4.88 -6.73
C VAL A 70 3.47 4.96 -8.26
N SER A 71 2.70 5.85 -8.90
CA SER A 71 2.63 6.00 -10.37
C SER A 71 2.08 7.33 -10.82
#